data_AF-A0A7C0Y2N7-F1
#
_entry.id   AF-A0A7C0Y2N7-F1
#
_cell.length_a   1.000
_cell.length_b   1.000
_cell.length_c   1.000
_cell.angle_alpha   90.00
_cell.angle_beta   90.00
_cell.angle_gamma   90.00
#
_symmetry.space_group_name_H-M   'P 1'
#
loop_
_entity.id
_entity.type
_entity.pdbx_description
1 polymer ?
#
loop_
_entity_poly.entity_id
_entity_poly.type
_entity_poly.pdbx_seq_one_letter_code
_entity_poly.pdbx_strand_id
1 'polypeptide(L)'
;MYLSIALRLHVNVEAFNAVETVGNVTKHRRAPLIVSTGGGYELVFVPAVSGEAIANAFQRNLVKATKLVYGAEGLKPPLTPWDERYEFVKFMDGNHLTQALAP
;
A
#
# COMPACT_ATOMS: atom_id res chain seq x y z
N MET A 1 6.71 -17.78 12.30
CA MET A 1 5.54 -18.24 11.51
C MET A 1 5.49 -17.39 10.23
N TYR A 2 5.22 -17.98 9.08
CA TYR A 2 5.08 -17.26 7.80
C TYR A 2 3.74 -17.64 7.16
N LEU A 3 3.07 -16.67 6.54
CA LEU A 3 1.79 -16.86 5.84
C LEU A 3 1.89 -16.29 4.43
N SER A 4 1.52 -17.09 3.44
CA SER A 4 1.51 -16.70 2.01
C SER A 4 0.09 -16.80 1.46
N ILE A 5 -0.34 -15.81 0.68
CA ILE A 5 -1.71 -15.72 0.14
C ILE A 5 -1.63 -15.37 -1.35
N ALA A 6 -2.43 -16.06 -2.17
CA ALA A 6 -2.65 -15.75 -3.60
C ALA A 6 -4.16 -15.61 -3.86
N LEU A 7 -4.57 -14.54 -4.55
CA LEU A 7 -5.98 -14.20 -4.76
C LEU A 7 -6.25 -13.90 -6.23
N ARG A 8 -7.46 -14.23 -6.69
CA ARG A 8 -8.03 -13.75 -7.96
C ARG A 8 -9.31 -13.00 -7.63
N LEU A 9 -9.37 -11.74 -8.05
CA LEU A 9 -10.47 -10.82 -7.72
C LEU A 9 -11.17 -10.39 -9.00
N HIS A 10 -12.50 -10.31 -8.94
CA HIS A 10 -13.28 -9.61 -9.97
C HIS A 10 -13.38 -8.14 -9.58
N VAL A 11 -12.92 -7.25 -10.45
CA VAL A 11 -12.80 -5.81 -10.16
C VAL A 11 -13.54 -4.98 -11.20
N ASN A 12 -14.12 -3.87 -10.76
CA ASN A 12 -14.75 -2.89 -11.65
C ASN A 12 -13.65 -2.13 -12.41
N VAL A 13 -13.71 -2.14 -13.74
CA VAL A 13 -12.69 -1.54 -14.60
C VAL A 13 -12.64 -0.03 -14.50
N GLU A 14 -13.77 0.66 -14.29
CA GLU A 14 -13.77 2.12 -14.08
C GLU A 14 -13.09 2.50 -12.76
N ALA A 15 -13.39 1.75 -11.69
CA ALA A 15 -12.73 1.94 -10.40
C ALA A 15 -11.25 1.54 -10.43
N PHE A 16 -10.89 0.55 -11.25
CA PHE A 16 -9.50 0.09 -11.39
C PHE A 16 -8.67 1.02 -12.28
N ASN A 17 -9.32 1.68 -13.25
CA ASN A 17 -8.73 2.77 -14.01
C ASN A 17 -8.64 4.05 -13.18
N ALA A 18 -9.44 4.19 -12.12
CA ALA A 18 -9.28 5.27 -11.16
C ALA A 18 -8.02 5.04 -10.30
N VAL A 19 -6.93 5.69 -10.73
CA VAL A 19 -6.01 6.43 -9.86
C VAL A 19 -5.37 5.64 -8.72
N GLU A 20 -4.14 5.21 -8.93
CA GLU A 20 -3.25 4.89 -7.82
C GLU A 20 -2.62 6.19 -7.30
N THR A 21 -2.86 6.54 -6.04
CA THR A 21 -2.14 7.65 -5.38
C THR A 21 -0.75 7.16 -4.94
N VAL A 22 0.29 7.67 -5.59
CA VAL A 22 1.68 7.59 -5.11
C VAL A 22 2.02 8.97 -4.54
N GLY A 23 1.85 9.15 -3.23
CA GLY A 23 1.96 10.47 -2.60
C GLY A 23 0.86 11.42 -3.07
N ASN A 24 1.23 12.60 -3.59
CA ASN A 24 0.31 13.63 -4.13
C ASN A 24 0.04 13.49 -5.64
N VAL A 25 0.54 12.45 -6.31
CA VAL A 25 0.34 12.25 -7.75
C VAL A 25 -0.51 11.03 -8.00
N THR A 26 -1.58 11.26 -8.76
CA THR A 26 -2.43 10.24 -9.36
C THR A 26 -1.73 9.66 -10.58
N LYS A 27 -1.35 8.38 -10.56
CA LYS A 27 -0.85 7.69 -11.76
C LYS A 27 -1.79 6.55 -12.14
N HIS A 28 -2.06 6.42 -13.43
CA HIS A 28 -2.66 5.23 -14.02
C HIS A 28 -1.54 4.20 -14.23
N ARG A 29 -1.29 3.32 -13.24
CA ARG A 29 -0.24 2.31 -13.34
C ARG A 29 -0.66 1.24 -14.37
N ARG A 30 0.25 0.93 -15.30
CA ARG A 30 0.09 -0.11 -16.31
C ARG A 30 1.25 -1.09 -16.24
N ALA A 31 0.99 -2.35 -16.52
CA ALA A 31 2.01 -3.38 -16.63
C ALA A 31 2.08 -3.90 -18.08
N PRO A 32 3.28 -4.16 -18.61
CA PRO A 32 3.44 -4.81 -19.91
C PRO A 32 3.07 -6.30 -19.82
N LEU A 33 2.32 -6.78 -20.81
CA LEU A 33 1.98 -8.17 -21.04
C LEU A 33 2.45 -8.55 -22.45
N ILE A 34 3.30 -9.58 -22.55
CA ILE A 34 3.73 -10.13 -23.83
C ILE A 34 2.75 -11.25 -24.21
N VAL A 35 2.05 -11.08 -25.33
CA VAL A 35 1.07 -12.03 -25.86
C VAL A 35 1.66 -12.71 -27.08
N SER A 36 1.69 -14.04 -27.10
CA SER A 36 2.08 -14.79 -28.29
C SER A 36 0.96 -14.77 -29.31
N THR A 37 1.29 -14.41 -30.54
CA THR A 37 0.38 -14.42 -31.69
C THR A 37 0.88 -15.43 -32.72
N GLY A 38 0.02 -15.86 -33.64
CA GLY A 38 0.36 -16.91 -34.64
C GLY A 38 1.57 -16.59 -35.53
N GLY A 39 2.04 -15.34 -35.56
CA GLY A 39 3.23 -14.90 -36.30
C GLY A 39 4.29 -14.19 -35.45
N GLY A 40 4.19 -14.18 -34.11
CA GLY A 40 5.18 -13.49 -33.28
C GLY A 40 4.71 -13.18 -31.86
N TYR A 41 5.10 -12.00 -31.36
CA TYR A 41 4.75 -11.52 -30.03
C TYR A 41 4.23 -10.08 -30.11
N GLU A 42 3.22 -9.78 -29.31
CA GLU A 42 2.66 -8.44 -29.16
C GLU A 42 2.84 -7.96 -27.72
N LEU A 43 3.24 -6.70 -27.56
CA LEU A 43 3.37 -6.04 -26.25
C LEU A 43 2.11 -5.22 -25.98
N VAL A 44 1.31 -5.64 -25.00
CA VAL A 44 0.08 -4.96 -24.59
C VAL A 44 0.25 -4.41 -23.17
N PHE A 45 -0.14 -3.16 -22.94
CA PHE A 45 -0.13 -2.58 -21.60
C PHE A 45 -1.51 -2.69 -20.96
N VAL A 46 -1.62 -3.40 -19.85
CA VAL A 46 -2.88 -3.56 -19.09
C VAL A 46 -2.87 -2.73 -17.81
N PRO A 47 -4.03 -2.27 -17.33
CA PRO A 47 -4.13 -1.65 -16.00
C PRO A 47 -3.58 -2.58 -14.93
N ALA A 48 -2.86 -2.03 -13.96
CA ALA A 48 -2.31 -2.79 -12.84
C ALA A 48 -2.38 -1.96 -11.56
N VAL A 49 -2.56 -2.64 -10.41
CA VAL A 49 -2.44 -2.03 -9.09
C VAL A 49 -1.13 -2.47 -8.48
N SER A 50 -0.42 -1.54 -7.86
CA SER A 50 0.86 -1.86 -7.24
C SER A 50 0.79 -2.59 -5.91
N GLY A 51 1.88 -3.30 -5.62
CA GLY A 51 2.13 -3.81 -4.27
C GLY A 51 2.22 -2.68 -3.24
N GLU A 52 2.73 -1.50 -3.61
CA GLU A 52 2.82 -0.36 -2.68
C GLU A 52 1.44 0.17 -2.27
N ALA A 53 0.48 0.23 -3.19
CA ALA A 53 -0.88 0.68 -2.92
C ALA A 53 -1.62 -0.31 -2.01
N ILE A 54 -1.46 -1.61 -2.27
CA ILE A 54 -1.99 -2.67 -1.41
C ILE A 54 -1.33 -2.59 -0.02
N ALA A 55 -0.01 -2.43 0.05
CA ALA A 55 0.73 -2.29 1.30
C ALA A 55 0.33 -1.03 2.08
N ASN A 56 0.04 0.08 1.40
CA ASN A 56 -0.45 1.31 2.01
C ASN A 56 -1.84 1.08 2.61
N ALA A 57 -2.77 0.53 1.84
CA ALA A 57 -4.11 0.19 2.32
C ALA A 57 -4.06 -0.79 3.51
N PHE A 58 -3.16 -1.78 3.45
CA PHE A 58 -2.93 -2.70 4.55
C PHE A 58 -2.44 -1.97 5.81
N GLN A 59 -1.41 -1.13 5.70
CA GLN A 59 -0.88 -0.35 6.83
C GLN A 59 -1.92 0.59 7.44
N ARG A 60 -2.78 1.22 6.62
CA ARG A 60 -3.90 2.05 7.14
C ARG A 60 -4.86 1.24 7.99
N ASN A 61 -5.22 0.03 7.53
CA ASN A 61 -6.08 -0.86 8.30
C ASN A 61 -5.36 -1.42 9.52
N LEU A 62 -4.05 -1.64 9.44
CA LEU A 62 -3.24 -2.07 10.57
C LEU A 62 -3.21 -1.00 11.67
N VAL A 63 -3.03 0.28 11.33
CA VAL A 63 -3.13 1.40 12.29
C VAL A 63 -4.48 1.39 13.02
N LYS A 64 -5.58 1.20 12.28
CA LYS A 64 -6.92 1.09 12.88
C LYS A 64 -7.04 -0.12 13.81
N ALA A 65 -6.56 -1.28 13.37
CA ALA A 65 -6.57 -2.50 14.16
C ALA A 65 -5.75 -2.35 15.45
N THR A 66 -4.54 -1.76 15.37
CA THR A 66 -3.69 -1.48 16.53
C THR A 66 -4.41 -0.60 17.54
N LYS A 67 -5.09 0.47 17.11
CA LYS A 67 -5.87 1.33 18.02
C LYS A 67 -6.98 0.57 18.74
N LEU A 68 -7.68 -0.34 18.04
CA LEU A 68 -8.74 -1.15 18.63
C LEU A 68 -8.19 -2.18 19.64
N VAL A 69 -7.14 -2.91 19.27
CA VAL A 69 -6.56 -3.97 20.11
C VAL A 69 -5.96 -3.37 21.39
N TYR A 70 -5.10 -2.36 21.27
CA TYR A 70 -4.49 -1.73 22.44
C TYR A 70 -5.52 -0.98 23.29
N GLY A 71 -6.51 -0.34 22.66
CA GLY A 71 -7.60 0.33 23.37
C GLY A 71 -8.44 -0.63 24.21
N ALA A 72 -8.68 -1.86 23.73
CA ALA A 72 -9.39 -2.89 24.50
C ALA A 72 -8.64 -3.34 25.76
N GLU A 73 -7.31 -3.24 25.76
CA GLU A 73 -6.44 -3.54 26.90
C GLU A 73 -6.17 -2.29 27.77
N GLY A 74 -6.74 -1.13 27.43
CA GLY A 74 -6.47 0.13 28.13
C GLY A 74 -5.05 0.66 27.92
N LEU A 75 -4.33 0.16 26.91
CA LEU A 75 -2.96 0.50 26.61
C LEU A 75 -2.87 1.62 25.56
N LYS A 76 -1.80 2.42 25.64
CA LYS A 76 -1.49 3.40 24.59
C LYS A 76 -0.94 2.67 23.36
N PRO A 77 -1.54 2.84 22.16
CA PRO A 77 -1.00 2.25 20.93
C PRO A 77 0.41 2.77 20.64
N PRO A 78 1.37 1.89 20.25
CA PRO A 78 2.72 2.28 19.90
C PRO A 78 2.77 2.81 18.46
N LEU A 79 2.09 3.92 18.20
CA LEU A 79 2.01 4.58 16.90
C LEU A 79 2.72 5.93 16.94
N THR A 80 3.40 6.29 15.85
CA THR A 80 3.94 7.64 15.70
C THR A 80 2.86 8.62 15.25
N PRO A 81 3.02 9.94 15.48
CA PRO A 81 2.06 10.93 14.98
C PRO A 81 1.85 10.90 13.46
N TRP A 82 2.85 10.43 12.69
CA TRP A 82 2.76 10.33 11.23
C TRP A 82 1.95 9.11 10.79
N ASP A 83 2.14 7.96 11.45
CA ASP A 83 1.35 6.75 11.19
C ASP A 83 -0.14 7.01 11.46
N GLU A 84 -0.46 7.81 12.48
CA GLU A 84 -1.83 8.21 12.78
C GLU A 84 -2.48 9.05 11.69
N ARG A 85 -1.68 9.81 10.93
CA ARG A 85 -2.11 10.57 9.75
C ARG A 85 -2.04 9.76 8.46
N TYR A 86 -1.66 8.47 8.54
CA TYR A 86 -1.40 7.59 7.40
C TYR A 86 -0.26 8.08 6.49
N GLU A 87 0.68 8.83 7.08
CA GLU A 87 1.94 9.27 6.48
C GLU A 87 3.04 8.27 6.85
N PHE A 88 3.18 7.19 6.07
CA PHE A 88 4.12 6.12 6.38
C PHE A 88 5.57 6.44 5.99
N VAL A 89 6.11 7.52 6.58
CA VAL A 89 7.52 7.92 6.44
C VAL A 89 8.44 6.98 7.21
N LYS A 90 7.96 6.29 8.25
CA LYS A 90 8.65 5.16 8.92
C LYS A 90 10.12 5.44 9.26
N PHE A 91 10.39 6.54 9.97
CA PHE A 91 11.73 6.89 10.47
C PHE A 91 12.79 7.07 9.36
N MET A 92 12.39 7.38 8.13
CA MET A 92 13.30 7.48 6.97
C MET A 92 14.22 8.71 7.01
N ASP A 93 13.92 9.71 7.84
CA ASP A 93 14.75 10.91 8.01
C ASP A 93 14.76 11.38 9.47
N GLY A 94 15.70 12.28 9.78
CA GLY A 94 15.88 12.83 11.14
C GLY A 94 14.69 13.61 11.67
N ASN A 95 13.89 14.24 10.81
CA ASN A 95 12.68 14.97 11.21
C ASN A 95 11.53 14.04 11.58
N HIS A 96 11.59 12.78 11.12
CA HIS A 96 10.60 11.73 11.40
C HIS A 96 11.09 10.71 12.44
N LEU A 97 12.02 11.11 13.30
CA LEU A 97 12.44 10.33 14.46
C LEU A 97 11.60 10.73 15.69
N THR A 98 11.22 9.73 16.48
CA THR A 98 10.66 9.97 17.81
C THR A 98 11.72 10.55 18.74
N GLN A 99 11.33 11.27 19.79
CA GLN A 99 12.25 11.85 20.78
C GLN A 99 13.25 10.83 21.35
N ALA A 100 12.87 9.56 21.48
CA ALA A 100 13.74 8.49 21.96
C ALA A 100 14.85 8.07 20.96
N LEU A 101 14.72 8.44 19.69
CA LEU A 101 15.62 8.05 18.60
C LEU A 101 16.35 9.25 17.99
N ALA A 102 15.97 10.47 18.36
CA ALA A 102 16.64 11.69 17.92
C ALA A 102 18.03 11.79 18.60
N PRO A 103 19.07 12.22 17.86
CA PRO A 103 20.43 12.37 18.38
C PRO A 103 20.58 13.48 19.43
#